data_AF-A0A1H1JYY4-F1
#
_entry.id   AF-A0A1H1JYY4-F1
#
_cell.length_a   1.000
_cell.length_b   1.000
_cell.length_c   1.000
_cell.angle_alpha   90.00
_cell.angle_beta   90.00
_cell.angle_gamma   90.00
#
_symmetry.space_group_name_H-M   'P 1'
#
loop_
_entity.id
_entity.type
_entity.pdbx_description
1 polymer ?
#
loop_
_entity_poly.entity_id
_entity_poly.type
_entity_poly.pdbx_seq_one_letter_code
_entity_poly.pdbx_strand_id
1 'polypeptide(L)'
;MKTTLHMSPFAILGVTTRDDRRRIVAVAEEMSLELDPDVCQKARSDLTSPRNRLIAEIAWFPGVSPRKATQALESLLSKRMAVRQESGLPTLPHLNLLAAALEPVNGEYNADDLVGFIEEIAYLADNLNSEAILRDINEDRAVSGFPEVRSVDQIEIELAERKRYYCSVIKSALDSLPTMALVQVMTDVVNRVTAGGENHAPELIDDLVDSYEVEAQGFLQSEAEIVRKLIKAVRDAAGAGESAVKPYVDKLEAVVRNWDNVAQPIQLSSKARGIDHEPSRELGWAIRSLAVDIFNGHDMLKQSQRLTSLIQELFSEVPDVSDRVSEDSEVLTDIQQRRNEAEAINPVRDLVEEVLKSIELSPDTASADGERLLIEGMALLDASPIKAESATYCEGKDIIAAGAMQCAIAFGNKTSQWAPCVSLLQRALELASDTNLRKRISDNLVIAKGNSDNFGDLEPIGSAPSLRTINGIGFALYGKTDSKPGGSYMATYYFVFFFIPIWPIARYRVISSGRGYRFLGKAKLRAFDKWHIGVFLGLMLIVLLNG
;
A
#
# COMPACT_ATOMS: atom_id res chain seq x y z
N MET A 1 -0.39 54.28 17.49
CA MET A 1 0.37 53.05 17.22
C MET A 1 1.13 53.28 15.91
N LYS A 2 2.47 53.27 15.92
CA LYS A 2 3.28 53.71 14.78
C LYS A 2 4.08 52.54 14.21
N THR A 3 3.98 52.30 12.91
CA THR A 3 4.81 51.33 12.16
C THR A 3 6.10 51.98 11.66
N THR A 4 7.04 51.24 11.07
CA THR A 4 8.27 51.77 10.46
C THR A 4 7.93 52.82 9.40
N LEU A 5 6.84 52.67 8.65
CA LEU A 5 6.35 53.72 7.75
C LEU A 5 5.94 54.99 8.51
N HIS A 6 5.23 54.88 9.64
CA HIS A 6 4.92 56.06 10.47
C HIS A 6 6.17 56.69 11.12
N MET A 7 7.25 55.95 11.22
CA MET A 7 8.56 56.39 11.72
C MET A 7 9.51 56.81 10.58
N SER A 8 9.06 56.76 9.32
CA SER A 8 9.84 57.27 8.19
C SER A 8 10.09 58.77 8.34
N PRO A 9 11.26 59.29 7.94
CA PRO A 9 11.51 60.72 7.92
C PRO A 9 10.44 61.54 7.17
N PHE A 10 9.86 60.97 6.10
CA PHE A 10 8.75 61.60 5.36
C PHE A 10 7.49 61.73 6.22
N ALA A 11 7.12 60.68 6.96
CA ALA A 11 5.96 60.68 7.83
C ALA A 11 6.14 61.59 9.06
N ILE A 12 7.32 61.53 9.70
CA ILE A 12 7.64 62.33 10.89
C ILE A 12 7.53 63.82 10.59
N LEU A 13 8.05 64.27 9.46
CA LEU A 13 8.03 65.68 9.06
C LEU A 13 6.78 66.04 8.24
N GLY A 14 5.92 65.09 7.87
CA GLY A 14 4.76 65.37 7.01
C GLY A 14 5.14 65.93 5.63
N VAL A 15 6.31 65.55 5.11
CA VAL A 15 6.82 65.96 3.79
C VAL A 15 6.77 64.80 2.80
N THR A 16 6.90 65.11 1.51
CA THR A 16 6.76 64.18 0.40
C THR A 16 8.08 63.99 -0.35
N THR A 17 8.17 62.99 -1.22
CA THR A 17 9.33 62.76 -2.12
C THR A 17 9.57 63.92 -3.09
N ARG A 18 8.57 64.79 -3.28
CA ARG A 18 8.57 65.94 -4.19
C ARG A 18 8.88 67.27 -3.52
N ASP A 19 9.00 67.31 -2.19
CA ASP A 19 9.37 68.53 -1.46
C ASP A 19 10.87 68.81 -1.57
N ASP A 20 11.20 70.09 -1.78
CA ASP A 20 12.58 70.55 -1.91
C ASP A 20 13.31 70.64 -0.57
N ARG A 21 14.64 70.84 -0.64
CA ARG A 21 15.48 70.96 0.56
C ARG A 21 15.04 72.11 1.49
N ARG A 22 14.54 73.22 0.96
CA ARG A 22 14.15 74.40 1.78
C ARG A 22 12.91 74.08 2.59
N ARG A 23 11.91 73.45 1.97
CA ARG A 23 10.68 73.01 2.63
C ARG A 23 10.98 72.01 3.74
N ILE A 24 11.82 71.00 3.47
CA ILE A 24 12.21 69.99 4.47
C ILE A 24 12.88 70.64 5.69
N VAL A 25 13.80 71.57 5.49
CA VAL A 25 14.48 72.27 6.59
C VAL A 25 13.49 73.11 7.41
N ALA A 26 12.63 73.89 6.75
CA ALA A 26 11.65 74.73 7.42
C ALA A 26 10.66 73.91 8.25
N VAL A 27 10.14 72.80 7.71
CA VAL A 27 9.21 71.92 8.43
C VAL A 27 9.90 71.20 9.58
N ALA A 28 11.16 70.78 9.41
CA ALA A 28 11.90 70.16 10.52
C ALA A 28 12.10 71.11 11.70
N GLU A 29 12.35 72.40 11.45
CA GLU A 29 12.45 73.42 12.49
C GLU A 29 11.11 73.67 13.17
N GLU A 30 10.02 73.76 12.40
CA GLU A 30 8.66 73.90 12.91
C GLU A 30 8.24 72.70 13.78
N MET A 31 8.39 71.48 13.25
CA MET A 31 8.02 70.23 13.96
C MET A 31 8.87 69.99 15.21
N SER A 32 10.09 70.53 15.29
CA SER A 32 10.94 70.41 16.50
C SER A 32 10.39 71.15 17.72
N LEU A 33 9.38 72.01 17.53
CA LEU A 33 8.64 72.67 18.61
C LEU A 33 7.58 71.76 19.23
N GLU A 34 7.07 70.77 18.48
CA GLU A 34 5.98 69.88 18.90
C GLU A 34 6.45 68.44 19.18
N LEU A 35 7.47 67.98 18.46
CA LEU A 35 8.06 66.64 18.56
C LEU A 35 9.46 66.71 19.18
N ASP A 36 10.03 65.55 19.47
CA ASP A 36 11.42 65.42 19.92
C ASP A 36 12.40 66.09 18.91
N PRO A 37 13.17 67.10 19.34
CA PRO A 37 14.12 67.82 18.48
C PRO A 37 15.15 66.89 17.82
N ASP A 38 15.61 65.85 18.52
CA ASP A 38 16.64 64.94 18.00
C ASP A 38 16.08 64.09 16.85
N VAL A 39 14.81 63.67 16.98
CA VAL A 39 14.09 62.92 15.94
C VAL A 39 13.87 63.78 14.69
N CYS A 40 13.48 65.04 14.87
CA CYS A 40 13.29 65.98 13.76
C CYS A 40 14.62 66.33 13.07
N GLN A 41 15.70 66.53 13.83
CA GLN A 41 17.03 66.79 13.30
C GLN A 41 17.56 65.59 12.50
N LYS A 42 17.34 64.37 13.00
CA LYS A 42 17.71 63.14 12.28
C LYS A 42 16.92 63.00 10.98
N ALA A 43 15.59 63.15 11.03
CA ALA A 43 14.74 63.09 9.84
C ALA A 43 15.16 64.11 8.77
N ARG A 44 15.48 65.35 9.19
CA ARG A 44 16.03 66.38 8.30
C ARG A 44 17.36 65.95 7.68
N SER A 45 18.28 65.41 8.47
CA SER A 45 19.58 64.93 7.98
C SER A 45 19.40 63.82 6.94
N ASP A 46 18.52 62.87 7.23
CA ASP A 46 18.25 61.73 6.35
C ASP A 46 17.64 62.17 5.02
N LEU A 47 16.71 63.12 5.02
CA LEU A 47 16.07 63.59 3.78
C LEU A 47 16.87 64.59 2.95
N THR A 48 17.91 65.23 3.52
CA THR A 48 18.69 66.27 2.84
C THR A 48 20.03 65.78 2.30
N SER A 49 20.55 64.67 2.83
CA SER A 49 21.74 63.96 2.33
C SER A 49 21.38 63.02 1.18
N PRO A 50 22.02 63.09 -0.01
CA PRO A 50 21.65 62.27 -1.17
C PRO A 50 21.63 60.75 -0.92
N ARG A 51 22.57 60.24 -0.11
CA ARG A 51 22.65 58.81 0.22
C ARG A 51 21.53 58.38 1.16
N ASN A 52 21.37 59.06 2.30
CA ASN A 52 20.34 58.70 3.28
C ASN A 52 18.94 58.94 2.71
N ARG A 53 18.79 59.93 1.82
CA ARG A 53 17.52 60.18 1.15
C ARG A 53 17.13 59.00 0.26
N LEU A 54 18.08 58.38 -0.43
CA LEU A 54 17.79 57.19 -1.25
C LEU A 54 17.25 56.04 -0.40
N ILE A 55 17.88 55.79 0.75
CA ILE A 55 17.43 54.79 1.73
C ILE A 55 15.98 55.10 2.18
N ALA A 56 15.72 56.37 2.53
CA ALA A 56 14.40 56.81 2.95
C ALA A 56 13.36 56.70 1.82
N GLU A 57 13.73 56.99 0.57
CA GLU A 57 12.86 56.88 -0.60
C GLU A 57 12.51 55.42 -0.90
N ILE A 58 13.49 54.52 -0.89
CA ILE A 58 13.26 53.08 -1.10
C ILE A 58 12.35 52.48 -0.01
N ALA A 59 12.45 52.97 1.22
CA ALA A 59 11.58 52.56 2.33
C ALA A 59 10.21 53.25 2.36
N TRP A 60 9.88 54.10 1.37
CA TRP A 60 8.66 54.91 1.35
C TRP A 60 7.74 54.55 0.16
N PHE A 61 7.04 55.54 -0.42
CA PHE A 61 6.14 55.41 -1.55
C PHE A 61 6.67 56.14 -2.80
N PRO A 62 7.84 55.78 -3.35
CA PRO A 62 8.37 56.44 -4.55
C PRO A 62 7.43 56.24 -5.74
N GLY A 63 7.28 57.28 -6.58
CA GLY A 63 6.38 57.24 -7.75
C GLY A 63 4.89 57.33 -7.41
N VAL A 64 4.53 57.44 -6.13
CA VAL A 64 3.14 57.56 -5.68
C VAL A 64 2.81 59.02 -5.41
N SER A 65 1.64 59.49 -5.87
CA SER A 65 1.19 60.85 -5.57
C SER A 65 1.05 61.09 -4.06
N PRO A 66 1.39 62.29 -3.54
CA PRO A 66 1.30 62.60 -2.11
C PRO A 66 -0.04 62.23 -1.47
N ARG A 67 -1.15 62.54 -2.14
CA ARG A 67 -2.50 62.22 -1.65
C ARG A 67 -2.71 60.72 -1.47
N LYS A 68 -2.24 59.91 -2.42
CA LYS A 68 -2.37 58.45 -2.36
C LYS A 68 -1.44 57.85 -1.31
N ALA A 69 -0.22 58.39 -1.15
CA ALA A 69 0.70 57.98 -0.08
C ALA A 69 0.12 58.26 1.32
N THR A 70 -0.50 59.44 1.53
CA THR A 70 -1.21 59.75 2.78
C THR A 70 -2.38 58.79 3.00
N GLN A 71 -3.20 58.54 1.98
CA GLN A 71 -4.31 57.58 2.08
C GLN A 71 -3.83 56.16 2.45
N ALA A 72 -2.72 55.70 1.85
CA ALA A 72 -2.12 54.41 2.16
C ALA A 72 -1.62 54.36 3.62
N LEU A 73 -0.96 55.42 4.11
CA LEU A 73 -0.52 55.51 5.50
C LEU A 73 -1.71 55.52 6.49
N GLU A 74 -2.78 56.27 6.20
CA GLU A 74 -3.99 56.30 7.01
C GLU A 74 -4.73 54.96 7.04
N SER A 75 -4.68 54.19 5.94
CA SER A 75 -5.31 52.86 5.86
C SER A 75 -4.72 51.87 6.88
N LEU A 76 -3.42 51.98 7.21
CA LEU A 76 -2.75 51.16 8.22
C LEU A 76 -3.29 51.38 9.63
N LEU A 77 -3.87 52.55 9.91
CA LEU A 77 -4.44 52.89 11.21
C LEU A 77 -5.90 52.44 11.35
N SER A 78 -6.62 52.32 10.23
CA SER A 78 -8.06 52.07 10.23
C SER A 78 -8.43 50.62 9.91
N LYS A 79 -7.79 49.99 8.92
CA LYS A 79 -8.08 48.63 8.45
C LYS A 79 -6.82 47.93 7.93
N ARG A 80 -5.87 47.67 8.83
CA ARG A 80 -4.53 47.14 8.53
C ARG A 80 -4.51 45.91 7.62
N MET A 81 -5.40 44.93 7.83
CA MET A 81 -5.45 43.71 6.98
C MET A 81 -6.09 43.94 5.61
N ALA A 82 -6.94 44.96 5.46
CA ALA A 82 -7.59 45.28 4.19
C ALA A 82 -6.63 45.91 3.17
N VAL A 83 -5.45 46.32 3.63
CA VAL A 83 -4.38 46.92 2.82
C VAL A 83 -3.89 45.97 1.72
N ARG A 84 -4.04 44.67 1.92
CA ARG A 84 -3.80 43.64 0.89
C ARG A 84 -4.63 43.83 -0.39
N GLN A 85 -5.82 44.41 -0.26
CA GLN A 85 -6.71 44.66 -1.40
C GLN A 85 -6.45 46.01 -2.08
N GLU A 86 -5.44 46.76 -1.62
CA GLU A 86 -5.10 48.06 -2.18
C GLU A 86 -4.50 47.89 -3.57
N SER A 87 -5.06 48.60 -4.55
CA SER A 87 -4.66 48.47 -5.96
C SER A 87 -4.16 49.79 -6.52
N GLY A 88 -3.36 49.71 -7.59
CA GLY A 88 -2.82 50.88 -8.28
C GLY A 88 -1.60 51.52 -7.62
N LEU A 89 -0.94 50.80 -6.69
CA LEU A 89 0.38 51.15 -6.19
C LEU A 89 1.47 50.48 -7.04
N PRO A 90 2.62 51.14 -7.29
CA PRO A 90 3.80 50.46 -7.80
C PRO A 90 4.29 49.37 -6.84
N THR A 91 5.02 48.38 -7.35
CA THR A 91 5.41 47.16 -6.62
C THR A 91 6.12 47.44 -5.30
N LEU A 92 7.16 48.30 -5.30
CA LEU A 92 7.93 48.64 -4.10
C LEU A 92 7.10 49.37 -3.02
N PRO A 93 6.37 50.45 -3.36
CA PRO A 93 5.39 51.08 -2.46
C PRO A 93 4.37 50.10 -1.88
N HIS A 94 3.84 49.17 -2.69
CA HIS A 94 2.89 48.16 -2.20
C HIS A 94 3.55 47.21 -1.19
N LEU A 95 4.75 46.74 -1.50
CA LEU A 95 5.52 45.86 -0.63
C LEU A 95 5.88 46.52 0.71
N ASN A 96 6.27 47.79 0.68
CA ASN A 96 6.52 48.60 1.89
C ASN A 96 5.26 48.72 2.77
N LEU A 97 4.11 48.87 2.12
CA LEU A 97 2.83 48.99 2.78
C LEU A 97 2.39 47.66 3.44
N LEU A 98 2.54 46.53 2.73
CA LEU A 98 2.27 45.20 3.26
C LEU A 98 3.20 44.83 4.43
N ALA A 99 4.50 45.10 4.29
CA ALA A 99 5.46 44.89 5.37
C ALA A 99 5.09 45.69 6.61
N ALA A 100 4.74 46.98 6.45
CA ALA A 100 4.29 47.80 7.58
C ALA A 100 2.97 47.30 8.19
N ALA A 101 2.09 46.66 7.41
CA ALA A 101 0.88 46.03 7.90
C ALA A 101 1.17 44.76 8.73
N LEU A 102 2.26 44.05 8.46
CA LEU A 102 2.69 42.88 9.24
C LEU A 102 3.43 43.23 10.54
N GLU A 103 3.81 44.49 10.74
CA GLU A 103 4.55 44.88 11.94
C GLU A 103 3.74 44.69 13.23
N PRO A 104 4.31 44.00 14.24
CA PRO A 104 3.60 43.66 15.46
C PRO A 104 3.39 44.91 16.31
N VAL A 105 2.14 45.25 16.62
CA VAL A 105 1.89 46.21 17.71
C VAL A 105 0.65 45.88 18.56
N ASN A 106 -0.29 45.04 18.10
CA ASN A 106 -1.34 44.31 18.86
C ASN A 106 -2.26 43.67 17.81
N GLY A 107 -2.25 42.35 17.66
CA GLY A 107 -3.16 41.69 16.71
C GLY A 107 -2.99 40.18 16.71
N GLU A 108 -4.07 39.47 17.01
CA GLU A 108 -4.23 38.05 16.72
C GLU A 108 -4.29 37.90 15.20
N TYR A 109 -3.18 37.53 14.56
CA TYR A 109 -3.19 37.16 13.14
C TYR A 109 -3.93 35.83 13.01
N ASN A 110 -4.95 35.77 12.15
CA ASN A 110 -5.42 34.48 11.68
C ASN A 110 -4.33 33.84 10.81
N ALA A 111 -4.06 32.55 11.01
CA ALA A 111 -3.06 31.81 10.25
C ALA A 111 -3.28 31.92 8.73
N ASP A 112 -4.54 31.78 8.26
CA ASP A 112 -4.86 31.86 6.83
C ASP A 112 -4.56 33.24 6.22
N ASP A 113 -4.83 34.31 6.97
CA ASP A 113 -4.55 35.67 6.52
C ASP A 113 -3.04 35.87 6.43
N LEU A 114 -2.28 35.39 7.43
CA LEU A 114 -0.82 35.51 7.43
C LEU A 114 -0.18 34.76 6.27
N VAL A 115 -0.65 33.54 5.96
CA VAL A 115 -0.20 32.76 4.79
C VAL A 115 -0.37 33.59 3.51
N GLY A 116 -1.56 34.17 3.30
CA GLY A 116 -1.85 34.99 2.13
C GLY A 116 -1.02 36.28 2.05
N PHE A 117 -0.70 36.89 3.19
CA PHE A 117 0.18 38.06 3.26
C PHE A 117 1.63 37.72 2.90
N ILE A 118 2.16 36.63 3.44
CA ILE A 118 3.54 36.19 3.17
C ILE A 118 3.68 35.81 1.70
N GLU A 119 2.72 35.05 1.16
CA GLU A 119 2.67 34.69 -0.27
C GLU A 119 2.72 35.92 -1.17
N GLU A 120 1.89 36.93 -0.88
CA GLU A 120 1.84 38.15 -1.69
C GLU A 120 3.12 38.99 -1.58
N ILE A 121 3.68 39.12 -0.38
CA ILE A 121 4.97 39.81 -0.18
C ILE A 121 6.08 39.10 -0.98
N ALA A 122 6.11 37.77 -0.94
CA ALA A 122 7.10 36.98 -1.66
C ALA A 122 7.01 37.20 -3.18
N TYR A 123 5.82 37.08 -3.77
CA TYR A 123 5.65 37.31 -5.21
C TYR A 123 5.92 38.76 -5.62
N LEU A 124 5.52 39.75 -4.81
CA LEU A 124 5.83 41.15 -5.09
C LEU A 124 7.34 41.42 -5.00
N ALA A 125 8.04 40.80 -4.06
CA ALA A 125 9.50 40.93 -3.90
C ALA A 125 10.26 40.37 -5.11
N ASP A 126 9.82 39.24 -5.67
CA ASP A 126 10.39 38.65 -6.89
C ASP A 126 10.11 39.48 -8.14
N ASN A 127 8.97 40.18 -8.17
CA ASN A 127 8.58 41.04 -9.29
C ASN A 127 9.15 42.47 -9.19
N LEU A 128 10.05 42.75 -8.24
CA LEU A 128 10.71 44.06 -8.15
C LEU A 128 11.59 44.31 -9.37
N ASN A 129 11.46 45.49 -9.96
CA ASN A 129 12.25 45.93 -11.10
C ASN A 129 13.07 47.17 -10.74
N SER A 130 14.39 47.00 -10.63
CA SER A 130 15.33 48.05 -10.23
C SER A 130 15.31 49.27 -11.17
N GLU A 131 15.12 49.07 -12.48
CA GLU A 131 15.06 50.16 -13.47
C GLU A 131 13.77 50.98 -13.33
N ALA A 132 12.63 50.32 -13.11
CA ALA A 132 11.36 51.00 -12.87
C ALA A 132 11.42 51.84 -11.59
N ILE A 133 11.99 51.28 -10.52
CA ILE A 133 12.18 51.98 -9.24
C ILE A 133 13.13 53.16 -9.40
N LEU A 134 14.23 52.99 -10.13
CA LEU A 134 15.16 54.09 -10.44
C LEU A 134 14.45 55.25 -11.14
N ARG A 135 13.63 54.94 -12.16
CA ARG A 135 12.85 55.93 -12.89
C ARG A 135 11.88 56.66 -11.96
N ASP A 136 11.08 55.93 -11.20
CA ASP A 136 10.06 56.50 -10.31
C ASP A 136 10.69 57.43 -9.25
N ILE A 137 11.85 57.05 -8.69
CA ILE A 137 12.62 57.90 -7.76
C ILE A 137 13.15 59.16 -8.45
N ASN A 138 13.76 59.02 -9.63
CA ASN A 138 14.33 60.17 -10.34
C ASN A 138 13.26 61.14 -10.84
N GLU A 139 12.06 60.67 -11.20
CA GLU A 139 10.91 61.53 -11.52
C GLU A 139 10.50 62.38 -10.32
N ASP A 140 10.43 61.81 -9.11
CA ASP A 140 10.14 62.58 -7.89
C ASP A 140 11.30 63.53 -7.51
N ARG A 141 12.56 63.11 -7.73
CA ARG A 141 13.75 63.95 -7.49
C ARG A 141 13.87 65.14 -8.45
N ALA A 142 13.46 64.98 -9.71
CA ALA A 142 13.40 66.06 -10.68
C ALA A 142 12.44 67.18 -10.23
N VAL A 143 11.33 66.82 -9.59
CA VAL A 143 10.38 67.79 -9.01
C VAL A 143 10.94 68.47 -7.75
N SER A 144 11.57 67.71 -6.85
CA SER A 144 12.12 68.25 -5.60
C SER A 144 13.47 68.96 -5.75
N GLY A 145 14.13 68.84 -6.90
CA GLY A 145 15.43 69.45 -7.18
C GLY A 145 16.63 68.75 -6.51
N PHE A 146 16.46 67.51 -6.05
CA PHE A 146 17.56 66.69 -5.53
C PHE A 146 18.34 66.03 -6.68
N PRO A 147 19.64 65.72 -6.51
CA PRO A 147 20.42 65.05 -7.54
C PRO A 147 19.87 63.67 -7.88
N GLU A 148 19.75 63.37 -9.17
CA GLU A 148 19.35 62.05 -9.67
C GLU A 148 20.30 60.94 -9.22
N VAL A 149 19.74 59.77 -8.98
CA VAL A 149 20.47 58.51 -8.82
C VAL A 149 20.97 58.08 -10.19
N ARG A 150 22.28 57.79 -10.30
CA ARG A 150 22.95 57.65 -11.60
C ARG A 150 23.13 56.21 -12.07
N SER A 151 23.09 55.23 -11.17
CA SER A 151 23.28 53.81 -11.50
C SER A 151 22.18 52.97 -10.87
N VAL A 152 21.74 51.95 -11.61
CA VAL A 152 20.82 50.91 -11.13
C VAL A 152 21.45 50.13 -9.98
N ASP A 153 22.77 49.94 -9.97
CA ASP A 153 23.47 49.23 -8.87
C ASP A 153 23.22 49.88 -7.50
N GLN A 154 23.04 51.21 -7.45
CA GLN A 154 22.73 51.92 -6.21
C GLN A 154 21.32 51.57 -5.69
N ILE A 155 20.39 51.29 -6.61
CA ILE A 155 19.05 50.79 -6.26
C ILE A 155 19.16 49.34 -5.79
N GLU A 156 19.91 48.50 -6.49
CA GLU A 156 20.03 47.08 -6.15
C GLU A 156 20.65 46.85 -4.76
N ILE A 157 21.68 47.61 -4.38
CA ILE A 157 22.28 47.52 -3.05
C ILE A 157 21.25 47.81 -1.96
N GLU A 158 20.50 48.90 -2.11
CA GLU A 158 19.52 49.32 -1.11
C GLU A 158 18.26 48.43 -1.15
N LEU A 159 17.90 47.88 -2.31
CA LEU A 159 16.84 46.87 -2.44
C LEU A 159 17.21 45.56 -1.77
N ALA A 160 18.48 45.12 -1.83
CA ALA A 160 18.93 43.93 -1.12
C ALA A 160 18.75 44.10 0.40
N GLU A 161 19.13 45.26 0.96
CA GLU A 161 18.85 45.57 2.37
C GLU A 161 17.34 45.62 2.66
N ARG A 162 16.55 46.13 1.70
CA ARG A 162 15.10 46.20 1.85
C ARG A 162 14.44 44.82 1.83
N LYS A 163 14.88 43.90 0.97
CA LYS A 163 14.45 42.49 0.96
C LYS A 163 14.73 41.82 2.30
N ARG A 164 15.93 42.00 2.87
CA ARG A 164 16.25 41.48 4.22
C ARG A 164 15.33 42.02 5.30
N TYR A 165 14.93 43.28 5.20
CA TYR A 165 13.92 43.85 6.09
C TYR A 165 12.55 43.19 5.92
N TYR A 166 12.10 42.87 4.71
CA TYR A 166 10.84 42.14 4.53
C TYR A 166 10.89 40.75 5.17
N CYS A 167 11.99 40.01 4.99
CA CYS A 167 12.20 38.72 5.64
C CYS A 167 12.14 38.85 7.17
N SER A 168 12.79 39.87 7.74
CA SER A 168 12.82 40.07 9.20
C SER A 168 11.46 40.45 9.79
N VAL A 169 10.64 41.20 9.03
CA VAL A 169 9.26 41.52 9.42
C VAL A 169 8.38 40.27 9.40
N ILE A 170 8.45 39.46 8.34
CA ILE A 170 7.71 38.20 8.25
C ILE A 170 8.11 37.28 9.40
N LYS A 171 9.42 37.12 9.63
CA LYS A 171 9.93 36.32 10.74
C LYS A 171 9.41 36.82 12.09
N SER A 172 9.47 38.13 12.35
CA SER A 172 8.95 38.70 13.59
C SER A 172 7.44 38.46 13.77
N ALA A 173 6.67 38.45 12.68
CA ALA A 173 5.26 38.13 12.71
C ALA A 173 5.02 36.64 13.02
N LEU A 174 5.80 35.74 12.42
CA LEU A 174 5.77 34.30 12.69
C LEU A 174 6.16 33.99 14.14
N ASP A 175 7.23 34.59 14.66
CA ASP A 175 7.73 34.41 16.02
C ASP A 175 6.74 34.86 17.10
N SER A 176 5.74 35.67 16.73
CA SER A 176 4.66 36.09 17.62
C SER A 176 3.58 35.02 17.80
N LEU A 177 3.56 33.99 16.96
CA LEU A 177 2.59 32.91 17.01
C LEU A 177 3.00 31.82 18.03
N PRO A 178 2.02 31.06 18.56
CA PRO A 178 2.32 29.78 19.20
C PRO A 178 3.07 28.84 18.24
N THR A 179 4.01 28.06 18.75
CA THR A 179 4.89 27.19 17.93
C THR A 179 4.14 26.34 16.90
N MET A 180 3.04 25.70 17.29
CA MET A 180 2.24 24.87 16.36
C MET A 180 1.62 25.68 15.22
N ALA A 181 1.19 26.92 15.49
CA ALA A 181 0.63 27.80 14.47
C ALA A 181 1.73 28.33 13.55
N LEU A 182 2.92 28.64 14.08
CA LEU A 182 4.08 29.03 13.27
C LEU A 182 4.44 27.92 12.28
N VAL A 183 4.61 26.69 12.76
CA VAL A 183 4.94 25.54 11.92
C VAL A 183 3.88 25.34 10.84
N GLN A 184 2.59 25.40 11.20
CA GLN A 184 1.50 25.28 10.23
C GLN A 184 1.56 26.37 9.15
N VAL A 185 1.72 27.64 9.54
CA VAL A 185 1.81 28.76 8.59
C VAL A 185 3.02 28.59 7.67
N MET A 186 4.17 28.19 8.20
CA MET A 186 5.37 27.93 7.40
C MET A 186 5.11 26.81 6.38
N THR A 187 4.54 25.69 6.81
CA THR A 187 4.18 24.58 5.91
C THR A 187 3.20 25.03 4.83
N ASP A 188 2.14 25.75 5.19
CA ASP A 188 1.12 26.20 4.25
C ASP A 188 1.65 27.21 3.23
N VAL A 189 2.51 28.15 3.66
CA VAL A 189 3.18 29.10 2.76
C VAL A 189 4.04 28.34 1.75
N VAL A 190 4.96 27.49 2.21
CA VAL A 190 5.87 26.76 1.33
C VAL A 190 5.09 25.83 0.39
N ASN A 191 4.10 25.11 0.90
CA ASN A 191 3.26 24.22 0.10
C ASN A 191 2.52 24.98 -1.01
N ARG A 192 1.93 26.15 -0.72
CA ARG A 192 1.21 26.96 -1.71
C ARG A 192 2.13 27.50 -2.80
N VAL A 193 3.28 28.08 -2.44
CA VAL A 193 4.19 28.69 -3.43
C VAL A 193 4.93 27.65 -4.27
N THR A 194 5.19 26.47 -3.71
CA THR A 194 5.87 25.38 -4.43
C THR A 194 4.91 24.39 -5.10
N ALA A 195 3.61 24.49 -4.85
CA ALA A 195 2.62 23.47 -5.25
C ALA A 195 3.00 22.05 -4.78
N GLY A 196 3.38 21.89 -3.51
CA GLY A 196 3.80 20.58 -2.96
C GLY A 196 5.23 20.17 -3.34
N GLY A 197 6.10 21.14 -3.57
CA GLY A 197 7.50 20.90 -3.97
C GLY A 197 7.72 20.70 -5.47
N GLU A 198 6.74 21.01 -6.32
CA GLU A 198 6.83 20.81 -7.78
C GLU A 198 7.36 22.04 -8.54
N ASN A 199 7.23 23.23 -7.96
CA ASN A 199 7.69 24.50 -8.53
C ASN A 199 8.69 25.18 -7.60
N HIS A 200 9.61 25.95 -8.18
CA HIS A 200 10.50 26.82 -7.40
C HIS A 200 9.71 27.87 -6.62
N ALA A 201 10.10 28.07 -5.36
CA ALA A 201 9.57 29.13 -4.52
C ALA A 201 10.21 30.49 -4.87
N PRO A 202 9.57 31.60 -4.50
CA PRO A 202 10.23 32.91 -4.48
C PRO A 202 11.48 32.93 -3.59
N GLU A 203 12.49 33.73 -3.96
CA GLU A 203 13.78 33.83 -3.23
C GLU A 203 13.57 34.16 -1.75
N LEU A 204 12.61 35.04 -1.47
CA LEU A 204 12.26 35.44 -0.10
C LEU A 204 11.75 34.26 0.75
N ILE A 205 11.06 33.29 0.15
CA ILE A 205 10.57 32.10 0.86
C ILE A 205 11.72 31.13 1.12
N ASP A 206 12.62 30.94 0.16
CA ASP A 206 13.81 30.11 0.37
C ASP A 206 14.67 30.65 1.52
N ASP A 207 14.93 31.97 1.57
CA ASP A 207 15.64 32.62 2.68
C ASP A 207 14.92 32.45 4.04
N LEU A 208 13.59 32.46 4.02
CA LEU A 208 12.77 32.27 5.22
C LEU A 208 12.84 30.82 5.71
N VAL A 209 12.81 29.84 4.81
CA VAL A 209 12.96 28.42 5.15
C VAL A 209 14.37 28.13 5.65
N ASP A 210 15.40 28.66 5.01
CA ASP A 210 16.80 28.51 5.47
C ASP A 210 16.97 29.08 6.90
N SER A 211 16.34 30.22 7.18
CA SER A 211 16.33 30.81 8.54
C SER A 211 15.57 29.94 9.56
N TYR A 212 14.45 29.36 9.14
CA TYR A 212 13.64 28.46 9.95
C TYR A 212 14.38 27.15 10.26
N GLU A 213 15.06 26.56 9.28
CA GLU A 213 15.85 25.32 9.44
C GLU A 213 16.92 25.48 10.51
N VAL A 214 17.64 26.61 10.50
CA VAL A 214 18.66 26.92 11.52
C VAL A 214 18.07 26.91 12.93
N GLU A 215 16.87 27.44 13.11
CA GLU A 215 16.20 27.49 14.43
C GLU A 215 15.60 26.15 14.83
N ALA A 216 15.07 25.40 13.87
CA ALA A 216 14.50 24.07 14.07
C ALA A 216 15.58 23.00 14.34
N GLN A 217 16.83 23.24 13.96
CA GLN A 217 17.92 22.26 14.00
C GLN A 217 18.06 21.56 15.35
N GLY A 218 18.02 22.30 16.46
CA GLY A 218 18.17 21.72 17.80
C GLY A 218 17.05 20.75 18.16
N PHE A 219 15.82 21.08 17.81
CA PHE A 219 14.66 20.20 17.99
C PHE A 219 14.77 18.95 17.11
N LEU A 220 15.01 19.13 15.81
CA LEU A 220 15.09 18.04 14.83
C LEU A 220 16.20 17.05 15.18
N GLN A 221 17.36 17.51 15.62
CA GLN A 221 18.45 16.64 16.06
C GLN A 221 18.06 15.84 17.30
N SER A 222 17.45 16.49 18.30
CA SER A 222 17.06 15.82 19.55
C SER A 222 16.00 14.73 19.32
N GLU A 223 14.99 15.00 18.50
CA GLU A 223 13.96 14.04 18.14
C GLU A 223 14.56 12.90 17.28
N ALA A 224 15.45 13.20 16.33
CA ALA A 224 16.14 12.16 15.54
C ALA A 224 16.98 11.21 16.41
N GLU A 225 17.63 11.70 17.47
CA GLU A 225 18.30 10.83 18.44
C GLU A 225 17.32 9.92 19.20
N ILE A 226 16.13 10.41 19.54
CA ILE A 226 15.08 9.61 20.17
C ILE A 226 14.61 8.51 19.20
N VAL A 227 14.39 8.86 17.93
CA VAL A 227 14.06 7.89 16.87
C VAL A 227 15.13 6.80 16.78
N ARG A 228 16.42 7.17 16.71
CA ARG A 228 17.53 6.19 16.68
C ARG A 228 17.55 5.27 17.90
N LYS A 229 17.28 5.80 19.11
CA LYS A 229 17.17 5.00 20.34
C LYS A 229 15.98 4.02 20.28
N LEU A 230 14.84 4.45 19.74
CA LEU A 230 13.65 3.62 19.57
C LEU A 230 13.86 2.53 18.51
N ILE A 231 14.51 2.85 17.40
CA ILE A 231 14.92 1.87 16.38
C ILE A 231 15.77 0.76 17.02
N LYS A 232 16.75 1.13 17.85
CA LYS A 232 17.56 0.16 18.59
C LYS A 232 16.70 -0.69 19.54
N ALA A 233 15.81 -0.06 20.31
CA ALA A 233 14.93 -0.78 21.23
C ALA A 233 14.02 -1.78 20.52
N VAL A 234 13.50 -1.45 19.33
CA VAL A 234 12.72 -2.37 18.50
C VAL A 234 13.58 -3.57 18.08
N ARG A 235 14.81 -3.34 17.58
CA ARG A 235 15.73 -4.43 17.20
C ARG A 235 16.04 -5.36 18.36
N ASP A 236 16.33 -4.80 19.53
CA ASP A 236 16.66 -5.56 20.73
C ASP A 236 15.44 -6.37 21.23
N ALA A 237 14.22 -5.84 21.08
CA ALA A 237 12.98 -6.52 21.48
C ALA A 237 12.47 -7.55 20.44
N ALA A 238 12.96 -7.51 19.20
CA ALA A 238 12.40 -8.30 18.10
C ALA A 238 12.49 -9.82 18.34
N GLY A 239 13.53 -10.29 19.03
CA GLY A 239 13.66 -11.70 19.43
C GLY A 239 12.56 -12.20 20.37
N ALA A 240 11.87 -11.30 21.09
CA ALA A 240 10.77 -11.64 22.00
C ALA A 240 9.39 -11.65 21.32
N GLY A 241 9.33 -11.40 20.01
CA GLY A 241 8.11 -11.45 19.20
C GLY A 241 7.36 -10.11 19.09
N GLU A 242 6.32 -10.12 18.27
CA GLU A 242 5.63 -8.91 17.80
C GLU A 242 5.02 -8.07 18.94
N SER A 243 4.46 -8.72 19.96
CA SER A 243 3.87 -8.04 21.12
C SER A 243 4.88 -7.23 21.92
N ALA A 244 6.15 -7.65 21.96
CA ALA A 244 7.21 -6.92 22.66
C ALA A 244 7.69 -5.69 21.90
N VAL A 245 7.64 -5.75 20.56
CA VAL A 245 8.05 -4.67 19.66
C VAL A 245 7.00 -3.55 19.59
N LYS A 246 5.71 -3.91 19.60
CA LYS A 246 4.59 -3.00 19.35
C LYS A 246 4.64 -1.68 20.14
N PRO A 247 4.88 -1.64 21.47
CA PRO A 247 4.91 -0.37 22.22
C PRO A 247 6.04 0.57 21.78
N TYR A 248 7.16 0.01 21.33
CA TYR A 248 8.29 0.81 20.81
C TYR A 248 7.97 1.36 19.42
N VAL A 249 7.28 0.59 18.57
CA VAL A 249 6.79 1.07 17.26
C VAL A 249 5.73 2.16 17.44
N ASP A 250 4.80 2.02 18.39
CA ASP A 250 3.81 3.05 18.70
C ASP A 250 4.48 4.38 19.10
N LYS A 251 5.52 4.30 19.95
CA LYS A 251 6.28 5.47 20.36
C LYS A 251 7.15 6.03 19.23
N LEU A 252 7.74 5.17 18.40
CA LEU A 252 8.52 5.56 17.23
C LEU A 252 7.65 6.38 16.28
N GLU A 253 6.46 5.88 15.94
CA GLU A 253 5.51 6.56 15.07
C GLU A 253 5.16 7.96 15.60
N ALA A 254 4.86 8.09 16.90
CA ALA A 254 4.54 9.38 17.50
C ALA A 254 5.69 10.39 17.40
N VAL A 255 6.93 9.95 17.66
CA VAL A 255 8.12 10.80 17.60
C VAL A 255 8.45 11.19 16.15
N VAL A 256 8.34 10.26 15.20
CA VAL A 256 8.62 10.55 13.79
C VAL A 256 7.58 11.52 13.21
N ARG A 257 6.29 11.39 13.55
CA ARG A 257 5.27 12.36 13.15
C ARG A 257 5.52 13.75 13.73
N ASN A 258 5.96 13.82 14.98
CA ASN A 258 6.31 15.09 15.62
C ASN A 258 7.54 15.75 14.96
N TRP A 259 8.54 14.95 14.63
CA TRP A 259 9.72 15.40 13.88
C TRP A 259 9.31 15.93 12.50
N ASP A 260 8.49 15.17 11.79
CA ASP A 260 8.05 15.48 10.43
C ASP A 260 7.22 16.75 10.35
N ASN A 261 6.30 16.97 11.31
CA ASN A 261 5.52 18.20 11.39
C ASN A 261 6.40 19.47 11.32
N VAL A 262 7.58 19.45 11.96
CA VAL A 262 8.54 20.56 11.97
C VAL A 262 9.46 20.54 10.74
N ALA A 263 9.76 19.36 10.19
CA ALA A 263 10.61 19.22 9.01
C ALA A 263 9.88 19.46 7.68
N GLN A 264 8.55 19.34 7.64
CA GLN A 264 7.72 19.44 6.43
C GLN A 264 8.03 20.67 5.54
N PRO A 265 8.09 21.92 6.05
CA PRO A 265 8.39 23.06 5.19
C PRO A 265 9.80 22.99 4.58
N ILE A 266 10.75 22.38 5.29
CA ILE A 266 12.14 22.19 4.84
C ILE A 266 12.19 21.12 3.74
N GLN A 267 11.48 19.99 3.93
CA GLN A 267 11.35 18.94 2.92
C GLN A 267 10.73 19.47 1.63
N LEU A 268 9.63 20.23 1.72
CA LEU A 268 8.95 20.83 0.58
C LEU A 268 9.85 21.81 -0.19
N SER A 269 10.54 22.71 0.51
CA SER A 269 11.51 23.63 -0.12
C SER A 269 12.67 22.88 -0.76
N SER A 270 13.21 21.87 -0.09
CA SER A 270 14.33 21.06 -0.61
C SER A 270 13.92 20.33 -1.90
N LYS A 271 12.73 19.72 -1.92
CA LYS A 271 12.15 19.09 -3.12
C LYS A 271 11.98 20.10 -4.25
N ALA A 272 11.38 21.26 -3.99
CA ALA A 272 11.21 22.34 -4.96
C ALA A 272 12.54 22.83 -5.56
N ARG A 273 13.61 22.84 -4.74
CA ARG A 273 14.96 23.24 -5.15
C ARG A 273 15.74 22.12 -5.83
N GLY A 274 15.22 20.89 -5.83
CA GLY A 274 15.90 19.70 -6.36
C GLY A 274 17.14 19.31 -5.56
N ILE A 275 17.15 19.57 -4.25
CA ILE A 275 18.24 19.23 -3.34
C ILE A 275 17.76 18.26 -2.26
N ASP A 276 18.69 17.49 -1.69
CA ASP A 276 18.39 16.56 -0.61
C ASP A 276 18.41 17.26 0.75
N HIS A 277 17.34 17.09 1.54
CA HIS A 277 17.40 17.35 2.98
C HIS A 277 17.96 16.12 3.69
N GLU A 278 19.28 16.10 3.90
CA GLU A 278 20.01 14.94 4.44
C GLU A 278 19.43 14.39 5.76
N PRO A 279 19.00 15.20 6.75
CA PRO A 279 18.34 14.70 7.96
C PRO A 279 17.06 13.89 7.68
N SER A 280 16.20 14.34 6.76
CA SER A 280 15.00 13.58 6.35
C SER A 280 15.41 12.28 5.66
N ARG A 281 16.40 12.35 4.76
CA ARG A 281 16.91 11.18 4.02
C ARG A 281 17.45 10.11 4.96
N GLU A 282 18.34 10.49 5.89
CA GLU A 282 18.90 9.58 6.89
C GLU A 282 17.83 8.91 7.76
N LEU A 283 16.84 9.69 8.22
CA LEU A 283 15.79 9.19 9.09
C LEU A 283 14.87 8.21 8.35
N GLY A 284 14.46 8.54 7.13
CA GLY A 284 13.68 7.66 6.26
C GLY A 284 14.38 6.33 6.00
N TRP A 285 15.66 6.37 5.62
CA TRP A 285 16.46 5.15 5.41
C TRP A 285 16.65 4.32 6.69
N ALA A 286 16.80 4.96 7.86
CA ALA A 286 16.94 4.27 9.13
C ALA A 286 15.65 3.51 9.52
N ILE A 287 14.48 4.13 9.34
CA ILE A 287 13.19 3.49 9.62
C ILE A 287 12.92 2.39 8.59
N ARG A 288 13.26 2.60 7.31
CA ARG A 288 13.16 1.57 6.28
C ARG A 288 14.01 0.36 6.62
N SER A 289 15.27 0.58 7.00
CA SER A 289 16.15 -0.50 7.43
C SER A 289 15.56 -1.28 8.60
N LEU A 290 14.94 -0.60 9.58
CA LEU A 290 14.22 -1.28 10.66
C LEU A 290 13.08 -2.17 10.13
N ALA A 291 12.25 -1.64 9.23
CA ALA A 291 11.12 -2.37 8.65
C ALA A 291 11.57 -3.64 7.93
N VAL A 292 12.67 -3.56 7.19
CA VAL A 292 13.29 -4.71 6.51
C VAL A 292 13.85 -5.71 7.51
N ASP A 293 14.55 -5.25 8.55
CA ASP A 293 15.23 -6.13 9.50
C ASP A 293 14.25 -6.93 10.37
N ILE A 294 13.16 -6.31 10.84
CA ILE A 294 12.14 -7.04 11.63
C ILE A 294 11.35 -8.02 10.77
N PHE A 295 11.18 -7.74 9.48
CA PHE A 295 10.55 -8.69 8.57
C PHE A 295 11.49 -9.87 8.27
N ASN A 296 12.70 -9.59 7.79
CA ASN A 296 13.65 -10.64 7.39
C ASN A 296 14.14 -11.49 8.58
N GLY A 297 14.35 -10.87 9.74
CA GLY A 297 14.87 -11.57 10.93
C GLY A 297 13.80 -12.28 11.76
N HIS A 298 12.57 -11.78 11.75
CA HIS A 298 11.54 -12.19 12.72
C HIS A 298 10.13 -12.40 12.12
N ASP A 299 9.99 -12.30 10.81
CA ASP A 299 8.72 -12.48 10.08
C ASP A 299 7.58 -11.54 10.54
N MET A 300 7.94 -10.35 11.04
CA MET A 300 6.99 -9.37 11.58
C MET A 300 6.33 -8.52 10.47
N LEU A 301 5.57 -9.18 9.60
CA LEU A 301 4.95 -8.56 8.41
C LEU A 301 4.10 -7.33 8.75
N LYS A 302 3.24 -7.41 9.77
CA LYS A 302 2.34 -6.31 10.15
C LYS A 302 3.10 -5.06 10.61
N GLN A 303 4.15 -5.23 11.42
CA GLN A 303 4.96 -4.10 11.87
C GLN A 303 5.80 -3.52 10.73
N SER A 304 6.32 -4.37 9.84
CA SER A 304 7.05 -3.93 8.64
C SER A 304 6.16 -3.10 7.71
N GLN A 305 4.92 -3.55 7.43
CA GLN A 305 3.93 -2.80 6.65
C GLN A 305 3.58 -1.46 7.30
N ARG A 306 3.40 -1.45 8.63
CA ARG A 306 3.10 -0.23 9.38
C ARG A 306 4.22 0.81 9.28
N LEU A 307 5.48 0.39 9.46
CA LEU A 307 6.64 1.26 9.31
C LEU A 307 6.81 1.73 7.86
N THR A 308 6.58 0.85 6.89
CA THR A 308 6.63 1.20 5.45
C THR A 308 5.57 2.26 5.13
N SER A 309 4.34 2.07 5.58
CA SER A 309 3.24 3.03 5.39
C SER A 309 3.54 4.39 6.04
N LEU A 310 4.13 4.38 7.24
CA LEU A 310 4.57 5.60 7.93
C LEU A 310 5.59 6.36 7.09
N ILE A 311 6.53 5.67 6.45
CA ILE A 311 7.54 6.34 5.61
C ILE A 311 6.92 6.88 4.32
N GLN A 312 5.99 6.14 3.68
CA GLN A 312 5.27 6.62 2.49
C GLN A 312 4.49 7.91 2.77
N GLU A 313 3.95 8.03 3.99
CA GLU A 313 3.21 9.21 4.42
C GLU A 313 4.11 10.41 4.72
N LEU A 314 5.16 10.22 5.53
CA LEU A 314 5.95 11.33 6.09
C LEU A 314 7.19 11.72 5.28
N PHE A 315 7.60 10.90 4.31
CA PHE A 315 8.81 11.16 3.51
C PHE A 315 8.50 11.14 2.02
N SER A 316 7.27 11.47 1.63
CA SER A 316 6.83 11.51 0.23
C SER A 316 7.59 12.56 -0.59
N GLU A 317 8.09 13.58 0.10
CA GLU A 317 8.87 14.70 -0.41
C GLU A 317 10.36 14.38 -0.58
N VAL A 318 10.80 13.19 -0.16
CA VAL A 318 12.18 12.71 -0.27
C VAL A 318 12.25 11.67 -1.39
N PRO A 319 12.65 12.03 -2.63
CA PRO A 319 12.38 11.20 -3.81
C PRO A 319 12.99 9.79 -3.75
N ASP A 320 14.26 9.67 -3.34
CA ASP A 320 14.95 8.38 -3.29
C ASP A 320 14.36 7.42 -2.25
N VAL A 321 13.91 7.95 -1.11
CA VAL A 321 13.21 7.20 -0.06
C VAL A 321 11.81 6.81 -0.56
N SER A 322 11.06 7.75 -1.11
CA SER A 322 9.68 7.56 -1.59
C SER A 322 9.59 6.47 -2.66
N ASP A 323 10.48 6.53 -3.67
CA ASP A 323 10.55 5.54 -4.74
C ASP A 323 10.80 4.14 -4.16
N ARG A 324 11.79 4.03 -3.27
CA ARG A 324 12.17 2.73 -2.71
C ARG A 324 11.11 2.15 -1.80
N VAL A 325 10.48 2.97 -0.97
CA VAL A 325 9.45 2.51 -0.03
C VAL A 325 8.16 2.13 -0.77
N SER A 326 7.89 2.73 -1.93
CA SER A 326 6.81 2.30 -2.82
C SER A 326 7.03 0.87 -3.32
N GLU A 327 8.23 0.53 -3.78
CA GLU A 327 8.60 -0.85 -4.13
C GLU A 327 8.42 -1.81 -2.94
N ASP A 328 8.88 -1.42 -1.74
CA ASP A 328 8.76 -2.25 -0.55
C ASP A 328 7.28 -2.50 -0.19
N SER A 329 6.42 -1.49 -0.33
CA SER A 329 4.98 -1.58 -0.03
C SER A 329 4.28 -2.58 -0.95
N GLU A 330 4.61 -2.57 -2.25
CA GLU A 330 4.13 -3.56 -3.22
C GLU A 330 4.57 -4.98 -2.83
N VAL A 331 5.86 -5.16 -2.51
CA VAL A 331 6.40 -6.46 -2.09
C VAL A 331 5.71 -6.99 -0.83
N LEU A 332 5.52 -6.16 0.19
CA LEU A 332 4.85 -6.56 1.42
C LEU A 332 3.37 -6.86 1.20
N THR A 333 2.71 -6.17 0.27
CA THR A 333 1.33 -6.44 -0.14
C THR A 333 1.21 -7.80 -0.81
N ASP A 334 2.10 -8.11 -1.75
CA ASP A 334 2.15 -9.41 -2.42
C ASP A 334 2.43 -10.56 -1.44
N ILE A 335 3.27 -10.33 -0.43
CA ILE A 335 3.54 -11.31 0.63
C ILE A 335 2.28 -11.55 1.48
N GLN A 336 1.59 -10.49 1.89
CA GLN A 336 0.34 -10.61 2.67
C GLN A 336 -0.76 -11.31 1.87
N GLN A 337 -0.90 -10.99 0.58
CA GLN A 337 -1.86 -11.65 -0.29
C GLN A 337 -1.58 -13.16 -0.37
N ARG A 338 -0.32 -13.55 -0.62
CA ARG A 338 0.06 -14.97 -0.66
C ARG A 338 -0.22 -15.71 0.65
N ARG A 339 0.00 -15.07 1.81
CA ARG A 339 -0.38 -15.65 3.11
C ARG A 339 -1.88 -15.86 3.24
N ASN A 340 -2.67 -14.85 2.87
CA ASN A 340 -4.13 -14.94 2.93
C ASN A 340 -4.66 -16.04 2.01
N GLU A 341 -4.12 -16.17 0.80
CA GLU A 341 -4.49 -17.24 -0.12
C GLU A 341 -4.11 -18.62 0.43
N ALA A 342 -2.91 -18.76 1.00
CA ALA A 342 -2.45 -20.01 1.59
C ALA A 342 -3.28 -20.43 2.82
N GLU A 343 -3.75 -19.47 3.62
CA GLU A 343 -4.67 -19.72 4.74
C GLU A 343 -6.08 -20.06 4.25
N ALA A 344 -6.54 -19.43 3.17
CA ALA A 344 -7.87 -19.64 2.61
C ALA A 344 -8.10 -21.07 2.08
N ILE A 345 -7.04 -21.82 1.76
CA ILE A 345 -7.12 -23.24 1.39
C ILE A 345 -6.99 -24.20 2.59
N ASN A 346 -6.80 -23.72 3.82
CA ASN A 346 -6.75 -24.59 5.01
C ASN A 346 -8.01 -25.45 5.21
N PRO A 347 -9.24 -24.95 4.99
CA PRO A 347 -10.44 -25.80 5.08
C PRO A 347 -10.40 -27.00 4.11
N VAL A 348 -9.81 -26.82 2.93
CA VAL A 348 -9.61 -27.91 1.96
C VAL A 348 -8.58 -28.91 2.48
N ARG A 349 -7.46 -28.43 3.05
CA ARG A 349 -6.44 -29.30 3.68
C ARG A 349 -7.02 -30.10 4.84
N ASP A 350 -7.79 -29.46 5.71
CA ASP A 350 -8.43 -30.09 6.87
C ASP A 350 -9.43 -31.19 6.43
N LEU A 351 -10.25 -30.92 5.41
CA LEU A 351 -11.17 -31.91 4.85
C LEU A 351 -10.44 -33.11 4.25
N VAL A 352 -9.35 -32.88 3.52
CA VAL A 352 -8.53 -33.97 2.97
C VAL A 352 -7.91 -34.79 4.09
N GLU A 353 -7.38 -34.15 5.13
CA GLU A 353 -6.82 -34.86 6.28
C GLU A 353 -7.88 -35.70 7.02
N GLU A 354 -9.09 -35.17 7.22
CA GLU A 354 -10.22 -35.91 7.79
C GLU A 354 -10.56 -37.14 6.94
N VAL A 355 -10.70 -36.97 5.62
CA VAL A 355 -11.00 -38.05 4.68
C VAL A 355 -9.90 -39.10 4.68
N LEU A 356 -8.62 -38.69 4.64
CA LEU A 356 -7.50 -39.63 4.65
C LEU A 356 -7.44 -40.45 5.94
N LYS A 357 -7.76 -39.85 7.09
CA LYS A 357 -7.92 -40.60 8.37
C LYS A 357 -9.12 -41.56 8.32
N SER A 358 -10.23 -41.15 7.72
CA SER A 358 -11.43 -42.02 7.57
C SER A 358 -11.12 -43.27 6.76
N ILE A 359 -10.45 -43.13 5.60
CA ILE A 359 -10.18 -44.27 4.71
C ILE A 359 -9.16 -45.26 5.29
N GLU A 360 -8.30 -44.84 6.21
CA GLU A 360 -7.41 -45.75 6.95
C GLU A 360 -8.20 -46.65 7.93
N LEU A 361 -9.24 -46.10 8.56
CA LEU A 361 -10.09 -46.81 9.52
C LEU A 361 -11.16 -47.67 8.83
N SER A 362 -11.73 -47.19 7.73
CA SER A 362 -12.82 -47.86 6.99
C SER A 362 -12.59 -47.77 5.47
N PRO A 363 -11.66 -48.56 4.91
CA PRO A 363 -11.32 -48.48 3.49
C PRO A 363 -12.47 -48.86 2.54
N ASP A 364 -13.50 -49.54 3.03
CA ASP A 364 -14.71 -49.90 2.28
C ASP A 364 -15.69 -48.74 2.06
N THR A 365 -15.59 -47.64 2.82
CA THR A 365 -16.35 -46.40 2.56
C THR A 365 -15.61 -45.41 1.68
N ALA A 366 -14.33 -45.67 1.39
CA ALA A 366 -13.43 -44.72 0.72
C ALA A 366 -13.93 -44.21 -0.64
N SER A 367 -14.76 -44.97 -1.36
CA SER A 367 -15.38 -44.45 -2.59
C SER A 367 -16.34 -43.29 -2.31
N ALA A 368 -17.18 -43.39 -1.27
CA ALA A 368 -18.10 -42.34 -0.89
C ALA A 368 -17.35 -41.13 -0.31
N ASP A 369 -16.31 -41.39 0.49
CA ASP A 369 -15.46 -40.34 1.05
C ASP A 369 -14.71 -39.57 -0.06
N GLY A 370 -14.26 -40.26 -1.12
CA GLY A 370 -13.66 -39.63 -2.30
C GLY A 370 -14.64 -38.76 -3.09
N GLU A 371 -15.89 -39.21 -3.25
CA GLU A 371 -16.93 -38.41 -3.92
C GLU A 371 -17.31 -37.18 -3.08
N ARG A 372 -17.42 -37.35 -1.76
CA ARG A 372 -17.60 -36.26 -0.79
C ARG A 372 -16.49 -35.23 -0.92
N LEU A 373 -15.23 -35.69 -0.92
CA LEU A 373 -14.06 -34.81 -1.04
C LEU A 373 -14.07 -33.99 -2.33
N LEU A 374 -14.42 -34.60 -3.47
CA LEU A 374 -14.49 -33.89 -4.75
C LEU A 374 -15.59 -32.82 -4.78
N ILE A 375 -16.70 -33.03 -4.09
CA ILE A 375 -17.84 -32.10 -4.05
C ILE A 375 -17.61 -31.01 -3.01
N GLU A 376 -17.41 -31.40 -1.76
CA GLU A 376 -17.24 -30.47 -0.63
C GLU A 376 -15.92 -29.72 -0.73
N GLY A 377 -14.83 -30.38 -1.13
CA GLY A 377 -13.52 -29.74 -1.31
C GLY A 377 -13.56 -28.66 -2.40
N MET A 378 -14.21 -28.93 -3.54
CA MET A 378 -14.38 -27.91 -4.57
C MET A 378 -15.32 -26.80 -4.12
N ALA A 379 -16.41 -27.10 -3.41
CA ALA A 379 -17.30 -26.07 -2.87
C ALA A 379 -16.59 -25.14 -1.87
N LEU A 380 -15.71 -25.69 -1.02
CA LEU A 380 -14.87 -24.90 -0.11
C LEU A 380 -13.87 -24.02 -0.88
N LEU A 381 -13.25 -24.56 -1.94
CA LEU A 381 -12.30 -23.83 -2.76
C LEU A 381 -12.98 -22.72 -3.58
N ASP A 382 -14.16 -22.98 -4.14
CA ASP A 382 -14.96 -22.00 -4.91
C ASP A 382 -15.53 -20.89 -4.01
N ALA A 383 -15.80 -21.20 -2.74
CA ALA A 383 -16.20 -20.20 -1.75
C ALA A 383 -15.03 -19.38 -1.19
N SER A 384 -13.78 -19.77 -1.48
CA SER A 384 -12.59 -19.06 -1.00
C SER A 384 -12.39 -17.75 -1.79
N PRO A 385 -11.79 -16.70 -1.18
CA PRO A 385 -11.53 -15.43 -1.84
C PRO A 385 -10.30 -15.49 -2.79
N ILE A 386 -10.08 -16.61 -3.46
CA ILE A 386 -8.91 -16.87 -4.33
C ILE A 386 -9.35 -16.84 -5.78
N LYS A 387 -8.58 -16.17 -6.65
CA LYS A 387 -8.85 -16.17 -8.10
C LYS A 387 -8.61 -17.55 -8.70
N ALA A 388 -9.49 -18.00 -9.60
CA ALA A 388 -9.45 -19.33 -10.20
C ALA A 388 -8.16 -19.61 -11.02
N GLU A 389 -7.51 -18.55 -11.53
CA GLU A 389 -6.26 -18.65 -12.29
C GLU A 389 -5.00 -18.60 -11.40
N SER A 390 -5.15 -18.42 -10.08
CA SER A 390 -4.00 -18.31 -9.18
C SER A 390 -3.31 -19.66 -8.97
N ALA A 391 -2.00 -19.63 -8.74
CA ALA A 391 -1.23 -20.83 -8.40
C ALA A 391 -1.78 -21.52 -7.14
N THR A 392 -2.27 -20.75 -6.17
CA THR A 392 -2.85 -21.27 -4.91
C THR A 392 -4.18 -21.98 -5.15
N TYR A 393 -5.02 -21.51 -6.08
CA TYR A 393 -6.25 -22.20 -6.45
C TYR A 393 -5.94 -23.53 -7.15
N CYS A 394 -4.96 -23.53 -8.06
CA CYS A 394 -4.44 -24.76 -8.67
C CYS A 394 -3.88 -25.74 -7.62
N GLU A 395 -3.14 -25.26 -6.62
CA GLU A 395 -2.68 -26.08 -5.49
C GLU A 395 -3.85 -26.70 -4.72
N GLY A 396 -4.90 -25.94 -4.44
CA GLY A 396 -6.12 -26.44 -3.82
C GLY A 396 -6.77 -27.58 -4.61
N LYS A 397 -6.87 -27.43 -5.94
CA LYS A 397 -7.37 -28.51 -6.82
C LYS A 397 -6.48 -29.75 -6.81
N ASP A 398 -5.16 -29.56 -6.81
CA ASP A 398 -4.19 -30.66 -6.76
C ASP A 398 -4.26 -31.41 -5.43
N ILE A 399 -4.46 -30.71 -4.31
CA ILE A 399 -4.68 -31.29 -2.97
C ILE A 399 -5.95 -32.18 -2.98
N ILE A 400 -7.06 -31.68 -3.51
CA ILE A 400 -8.33 -32.44 -3.62
C ILE A 400 -8.15 -33.67 -4.52
N ALA A 401 -7.54 -33.50 -5.69
CA ALA A 401 -7.29 -34.57 -6.65
C ALA A 401 -6.39 -35.67 -6.07
N ALA A 402 -5.36 -35.30 -5.32
CA ALA A 402 -4.49 -36.23 -4.63
C ALA A 402 -5.23 -37.04 -3.56
N GLY A 403 -6.10 -36.41 -2.77
CA GLY A 403 -6.93 -37.10 -1.79
C GLY A 403 -7.93 -38.07 -2.44
N ALA A 404 -8.59 -37.64 -3.53
CA ALA A 404 -9.52 -38.49 -4.28
C ALA A 404 -8.83 -39.70 -4.93
N MET A 405 -7.60 -39.54 -5.42
CA MET A 405 -6.78 -40.65 -5.91
C MET A 405 -6.48 -41.66 -4.79
N GLN A 406 -6.12 -41.20 -3.59
CA GLN A 406 -5.86 -42.09 -2.46
C GLN A 406 -7.12 -42.85 -2.03
N CYS A 407 -8.29 -42.20 -2.03
CA CYS A 407 -9.58 -42.83 -1.79
C CYS A 407 -9.87 -43.95 -2.79
N ALA A 408 -9.65 -43.70 -4.09
CA ALA A 408 -9.85 -44.71 -5.13
C ALA A 408 -8.91 -45.92 -4.96
N ILE A 409 -7.65 -45.70 -4.59
CA ILE A 409 -6.67 -46.77 -4.34
C ILE A 409 -7.09 -47.60 -3.11
N ALA A 410 -7.42 -46.95 -2.00
CA ALA A 410 -7.83 -47.63 -0.76
C ALA A 410 -9.08 -48.49 -0.98
N PHE A 411 -10.11 -47.93 -1.63
CA PHE A 411 -11.35 -48.63 -1.93
C PHE A 411 -11.12 -49.83 -2.85
N GLY A 412 -10.38 -49.65 -3.95
CA GLY A 412 -10.11 -50.71 -4.92
C GLY A 412 -9.32 -51.86 -4.31
N ASN A 413 -8.30 -51.55 -3.51
CA ASN A 413 -7.50 -52.56 -2.81
C ASN A 413 -8.33 -53.36 -1.79
N LYS A 414 -9.27 -52.73 -1.09
CA LYS A 414 -10.09 -53.40 -0.08
C LYS A 414 -11.23 -54.22 -0.67
N THR A 415 -11.95 -53.67 -1.66
CA THR A 415 -13.22 -54.22 -2.12
C THR A 415 -13.13 -54.95 -3.46
N SER A 416 -12.05 -54.73 -4.22
CA SER A 416 -11.93 -55.15 -5.63
C SER A 416 -13.06 -54.64 -6.53
N GLN A 417 -13.79 -53.59 -6.13
CA GLN A 417 -14.80 -52.93 -6.95
C GLN A 417 -14.15 -51.75 -7.68
N TRP A 418 -13.92 -51.91 -8.98
CA TRP A 418 -13.07 -50.98 -9.75
C TRP A 418 -13.84 -49.88 -10.47
N ALA A 419 -15.14 -50.05 -10.74
CA ALA A 419 -15.94 -49.04 -11.43
C ALA A 419 -16.01 -47.69 -10.68
N PRO A 420 -16.24 -47.65 -9.35
CA PRO A 420 -16.20 -46.40 -8.60
C PRO A 420 -14.79 -45.77 -8.57
N CYS A 421 -13.73 -46.59 -8.49
CA CYS A 421 -12.35 -46.10 -8.58
C CYS A 421 -12.08 -45.38 -9.92
N VAL A 422 -12.57 -45.94 -11.04
CA VAL A 422 -12.41 -45.34 -12.37
C VAL A 422 -13.10 -43.97 -12.42
N SER A 423 -14.33 -43.86 -11.91
CA SER A 423 -15.07 -42.58 -11.82
C SER A 423 -14.29 -41.53 -11.03
N LEU A 424 -13.85 -41.88 -9.82
CA LEU A 424 -13.08 -40.99 -8.96
C LEU A 424 -11.77 -40.53 -9.61
N LEU A 425 -11.02 -41.44 -10.22
CA LEU A 425 -9.75 -41.11 -10.87
C LEU A 425 -9.93 -40.24 -12.11
N GLN A 426 -11.04 -40.39 -12.86
CA GLN A 426 -11.36 -39.50 -13.98
C GLN A 426 -11.64 -38.08 -13.49
N ARG A 427 -12.49 -37.92 -12.48
CA ARG A 427 -12.79 -36.61 -11.88
C ARG A 427 -11.54 -35.97 -11.25
N ALA A 428 -10.71 -36.75 -10.57
CA ALA A 428 -9.44 -36.27 -10.03
C ALA A 428 -8.49 -35.77 -11.13
N LEU A 429 -8.44 -36.45 -12.28
CA LEU A 429 -7.61 -36.06 -13.42
C LEU A 429 -8.08 -34.75 -14.09
N GLU A 430 -9.38 -34.46 -14.07
CA GLU A 430 -9.95 -33.20 -14.55
C GLU A 430 -9.55 -32.02 -13.65
N LEU A 431 -9.38 -32.26 -12.35
CA LEU A 431 -8.97 -31.24 -11.39
C LEU A 431 -7.46 -30.97 -11.39
N ALA A 432 -6.64 -32.02 -11.43
CA ALA A 432 -5.20 -31.93 -11.23
C ALA A 432 -4.49 -31.06 -12.29
N SER A 433 -3.72 -30.07 -11.85
CA SER A 433 -2.84 -29.23 -12.68
C SER A 433 -1.39 -29.72 -12.64
N ASP A 434 -0.93 -30.28 -11.52
CA ASP A 434 0.47 -30.74 -11.38
C ASP A 434 0.77 -31.91 -12.33
N THR A 435 1.90 -31.81 -13.05
CA THR A 435 2.27 -32.78 -14.09
C THR A 435 2.57 -34.15 -13.50
N ASN A 436 3.23 -34.21 -12.34
CA ASN A 436 3.55 -35.48 -11.69
C ASN A 436 2.30 -36.14 -11.10
N LEU A 437 1.41 -35.36 -10.49
CA LEU A 437 0.13 -35.82 -9.98
C LEU A 437 -0.77 -36.35 -11.11
N ARG A 438 -0.92 -35.60 -12.21
CA ARG A 438 -1.68 -36.06 -13.39
C ARG A 438 -1.15 -37.39 -13.92
N LYS A 439 0.18 -37.56 -13.99
CA LYS A 439 0.81 -38.83 -14.39
C LYS A 439 0.44 -39.95 -13.42
N ARG A 440 0.58 -39.74 -12.11
CA ARG A 440 0.22 -40.73 -11.08
C ARG A 440 -1.25 -41.12 -11.14
N ILE A 441 -2.16 -40.16 -11.31
CA ILE A 441 -3.60 -40.41 -11.45
C ILE A 441 -3.86 -41.21 -12.72
N SER A 442 -3.26 -40.83 -13.85
CA SER A 442 -3.39 -41.53 -15.13
C SER A 442 -2.91 -42.98 -15.05
N ASP A 443 -1.76 -43.24 -14.43
CA ASP A 443 -1.22 -44.59 -14.25
C ASP A 443 -2.18 -45.46 -13.41
N ASN A 444 -2.69 -44.91 -12.30
CA ASN A 444 -3.70 -45.59 -11.48
C ASN A 444 -5.02 -45.82 -12.25
N LEU A 445 -5.42 -44.87 -13.10
CA LEU A 445 -6.63 -44.98 -13.92
C LEU A 445 -6.51 -46.10 -14.95
N VAL A 446 -5.35 -46.25 -15.58
CA VAL A 446 -5.07 -47.37 -16.51
C VAL A 446 -5.20 -48.71 -15.78
N ILE A 447 -4.61 -48.82 -14.58
CA ILE A 447 -4.71 -50.03 -13.74
C ILE A 447 -6.17 -50.29 -13.35
N ALA A 448 -6.89 -49.29 -12.85
CA ALA A 448 -8.28 -49.42 -12.42
C ALA A 448 -9.20 -49.82 -13.58
N LYS A 449 -9.03 -49.24 -14.78
CA LYS A 449 -9.77 -49.64 -15.99
C LYS A 449 -9.46 -51.08 -16.40
N GLY A 450 -8.19 -51.46 -16.44
CA GLY A 450 -7.78 -52.83 -16.73
C GLY A 450 -8.34 -53.85 -15.73
N ASN A 451 -8.41 -53.48 -14.45
CA ASN A 451 -9.05 -54.30 -13.42
C ASN A 451 -10.57 -54.34 -13.60
N SER A 452 -11.23 -53.22 -13.90
CA SER A 452 -12.66 -53.18 -14.19
C SER A 452 -13.04 -54.06 -15.38
N ASP A 453 -12.28 -54.04 -16.48
CA ASP A 453 -12.55 -54.87 -17.66
C ASP A 453 -12.39 -56.38 -17.42
N ASN A 454 -11.44 -56.73 -16.54
CA ASN A 454 -11.09 -58.12 -16.24
C ASN A 454 -11.91 -58.71 -15.09
N PHE A 455 -12.29 -57.91 -14.11
CA PHE A 455 -12.98 -58.36 -12.90
C PHE A 455 -14.42 -57.85 -12.80
N GLY A 456 -14.77 -56.70 -13.37
CA GLY A 456 -16.15 -56.17 -13.36
C GLY A 456 -16.80 -56.22 -11.97
N ASP A 457 -18.05 -56.70 -11.91
CA ASP A 457 -18.81 -56.89 -10.67
C ASP A 457 -18.61 -58.28 -10.04
N LEU A 458 -17.44 -58.91 -10.26
CA LEU A 458 -17.16 -60.20 -9.65
C LEU A 458 -16.99 -60.06 -8.14
N GLU A 459 -17.68 -60.91 -7.40
CA GLU A 459 -17.47 -61.08 -5.97
C GLU A 459 -16.11 -61.77 -5.74
N PRO A 460 -15.29 -61.26 -4.81
CA PRO A 460 -14.09 -61.95 -4.36
C PRO A 460 -14.43 -63.35 -3.83
N ILE A 461 -13.55 -64.31 -4.07
CA ILE A 461 -13.70 -65.68 -3.56
C ILE A 461 -12.65 -65.96 -2.50
N GLY A 462 -13.07 -66.51 -1.35
CA GLY A 462 -12.13 -66.91 -0.30
C GLY A 462 -11.38 -68.21 -0.63
N SER A 463 -11.96 -69.08 -1.45
CA SER A 463 -11.34 -70.33 -1.91
C SER A 463 -11.98 -70.80 -3.22
N ALA A 464 -11.26 -71.66 -3.95
CA ALA A 464 -11.77 -72.29 -5.17
C ALA A 464 -12.86 -73.32 -4.82
N PRO A 465 -13.98 -73.39 -5.58
CA PRO A 465 -14.99 -74.42 -5.38
C PRO A 465 -14.47 -75.81 -5.75
N SER A 466 -15.03 -76.85 -5.14
CA SER A 466 -14.68 -78.24 -5.43
C SER A 466 -15.10 -78.62 -6.86
N LEU A 467 -14.20 -79.24 -7.63
CA LEU A 467 -14.50 -79.72 -8.99
C LEU A 467 -14.50 -81.25 -9.09
N ARG A 468 -14.81 -81.95 -8.00
CA ARG A 468 -14.74 -83.41 -7.92
C ARG A 468 -16.06 -84.06 -8.32
N THR A 469 -15.98 -85.10 -9.14
CA THR A 469 -17.08 -86.03 -9.47
C THR A 469 -16.69 -87.46 -9.16
N ILE A 470 -17.61 -88.26 -8.62
CA ILE A 470 -17.46 -89.70 -8.41
C ILE A 470 -18.56 -90.39 -9.23
N ASN A 471 -18.18 -91.27 -10.17
CA ASN A 471 -19.11 -91.94 -11.10
C ASN A 471 -20.10 -90.99 -11.81
N GLY A 472 -19.62 -89.80 -12.19
CA GLY A 472 -20.43 -88.80 -12.87
C GLY A 472 -21.36 -87.97 -11.98
N ILE A 473 -21.34 -88.17 -10.66
CA ILE A 473 -22.10 -87.37 -9.69
C ILE A 473 -21.15 -86.48 -8.91
N GLY A 474 -21.43 -85.17 -8.84
CA GLY A 474 -20.60 -84.21 -8.10
C GLY A 474 -20.69 -82.80 -8.67
N PHE A 475 -19.57 -82.10 -8.76
CA PHE A 475 -19.54 -80.72 -9.23
C PHE A 475 -18.50 -80.49 -10.32
N ALA A 476 -18.86 -79.72 -11.34
CA ALA A 476 -17.93 -79.34 -12.41
C ALA A 476 -18.32 -78.01 -13.06
N LEU A 477 -17.36 -77.40 -13.75
CA LEU A 477 -17.57 -76.19 -14.55
C LEU A 477 -17.97 -76.54 -15.98
N TYR A 478 -19.00 -75.88 -16.47
CA TYR A 478 -19.47 -76.01 -17.85
C TYR A 478 -19.57 -74.65 -18.54
N GLY A 479 -19.38 -74.70 -19.86
CA GLY A 479 -19.52 -73.56 -20.74
C GLY A 479 -18.31 -72.63 -20.73
N LYS A 480 -18.17 -71.89 -21.83
CA LYS A 480 -17.16 -70.86 -22.04
C LYS A 480 -17.83 -69.66 -22.67
N THR A 481 -17.95 -68.57 -21.92
CA THR A 481 -18.66 -67.37 -22.35
C THR A 481 -17.92 -66.13 -21.85
N ASP A 482 -18.14 -64.97 -22.46
CA ASP A 482 -17.50 -63.70 -22.03
C ASP A 482 -15.97 -63.87 -21.88
N SER A 483 -15.35 -64.36 -22.95
CA SER A 483 -13.91 -64.55 -23.02
C SER A 483 -13.21 -63.21 -23.19
N LYS A 484 -12.17 -62.96 -22.40
CA LYS A 484 -11.33 -61.76 -22.48
C LYS A 484 -10.00 -62.07 -23.16
N PRO A 485 -9.31 -61.06 -23.76
CA PRO A 485 -8.03 -61.23 -24.42
C PRO A 485 -6.95 -61.93 -23.56
N GLY A 486 -7.00 -61.78 -22.23
CA GLY A 486 -6.11 -62.47 -21.29
C GLY A 486 -6.40 -63.96 -21.06
N GLY A 487 -7.25 -64.58 -21.87
CA GLY A 487 -7.57 -66.01 -21.80
C GLY A 487 -8.55 -66.41 -20.69
N SER A 488 -9.01 -65.46 -19.88
CA SER A 488 -10.06 -65.69 -18.88
C SER A 488 -11.44 -65.76 -19.55
N TYR A 489 -12.35 -66.53 -18.95
CA TYR A 489 -13.73 -66.64 -19.41
C TYR A 489 -14.65 -66.99 -18.26
N MET A 490 -15.94 -66.76 -18.44
CA MET A 490 -16.97 -67.16 -17.51
C MET A 490 -17.47 -68.58 -17.79
N ALA A 491 -17.45 -69.42 -16.76
CA ALA A 491 -18.01 -70.77 -16.73
C ALA A 491 -19.06 -70.88 -15.61
N THR A 492 -20.08 -71.70 -15.83
CA THR A 492 -21.12 -71.98 -14.84
C THR A 492 -20.74 -73.23 -14.05
N TYR A 493 -20.75 -73.12 -12.73
CA TYR A 493 -20.50 -74.20 -11.79
C TYR A 493 -21.80 -74.94 -11.52
N TYR A 494 -21.86 -76.22 -11.92
CA TYR A 494 -23.05 -77.06 -11.82
C TYR A 494 -22.86 -78.15 -10.78
N PHE A 495 -23.96 -78.53 -10.12
CA PHE A 495 -24.12 -79.89 -9.64
C PHE A 495 -24.49 -80.79 -10.84
N VAL A 496 -23.80 -81.92 -10.93
CA VAL A 496 -23.81 -82.83 -12.06
C VAL A 496 -24.28 -84.19 -11.56
N PHE A 497 -25.15 -84.84 -12.34
CA PHE A 497 -25.59 -86.21 -12.09
C PHE A 497 -25.42 -87.01 -13.39
N PHE A 498 -24.70 -88.14 -13.33
CA PHE A 498 -24.27 -88.91 -14.50
C PHE A 498 -23.68 -88.04 -15.64
N PHE A 499 -22.78 -87.12 -15.31
CA PHE A 499 -22.13 -86.20 -16.26
C PHE A 499 -23.06 -85.19 -16.95
N ILE A 500 -24.35 -85.15 -16.57
CA ILE A 500 -25.31 -84.17 -17.07
C ILE A 500 -25.37 -82.98 -16.09
N PRO A 501 -25.13 -81.73 -16.55
CA PRO A 501 -25.21 -80.55 -15.69
C PRO A 501 -26.69 -80.26 -15.34
N ILE A 502 -27.07 -80.56 -14.10
CA ILE A 502 -28.48 -80.50 -13.66
C ILE A 502 -28.82 -79.17 -13.00
N TRP A 503 -28.01 -78.72 -12.05
CA TRP A 503 -28.34 -77.56 -11.22
C TRP A 503 -27.22 -76.52 -11.26
N PRO A 504 -27.41 -75.34 -11.89
CA PRO A 504 -26.40 -74.29 -11.86
C PRO A 504 -26.37 -73.64 -10.48
N ILE A 505 -25.19 -73.57 -9.88
CA ILE A 505 -24.98 -73.08 -8.50
C ILE A 505 -24.49 -71.64 -8.54
N ALA A 506 -23.44 -71.38 -9.31
CA ALA A 506 -22.81 -70.07 -9.41
C ALA A 506 -22.09 -69.96 -10.75
N ARG A 507 -21.65 -68.75 -11.11
CA ARG A 507 -20.72 -68.55 -12.22
C ARG A 507 -19.39 -68.10 -11.68
N TYR A 508 -18.32 -68.52 -12.33
CA TYR A 508 -16.98 -68.08 -11.99
C TYR A 508 -16.26 -67.61 -13.23
N ARG A 509 -15.46 -66.55 -13.08
CA ARG A 509 -14.43 -66.23 -14.05
C ARG A 509 -13.21 -67.08 -13.77
N VAL A 510 -12.76 -67.81 -14.78
CA VAL A 510 -11.65 -68.75 -14.65
C VAL A 510 -10.66 -68.58 -15.80
N ILE A 511 -9.41 -68.95 -15.54
CA ILE A 511 -8.40 -69.23 -16.56
C ILE A 511 -8.13 -70.74 -16.52
N SER A 512 -8.27 -71.42 -17.65
CA SER A 512 -7.95 -72.85 -17.75
C SER A 512 -6.46 -73.05 -17.96
N SER A 513 -5.84 -73.93 -17.17
CA SER A 513 -4.43 -74.33 -17.32
C SER A 513 -4.27 -75.72 -17.93
N GLY A 514 -5.33 -76.27 -18.55
CA GLY A 514 -5.37 -77.62 -19.11
C GLY A 514 -5.55 -78.73 -18.05
N ARG A 515 -4.88 -78.64 -16.89
CA ARG A 515 -5.04 -79.57 -15.76
C ARG A 515 -5.95 -79.06 -14.63
N GLY A 516 -6.48 -77.84 -14.75
CA GLY A 516 -7.33 -77.24 -13.74
C GLY A 516 -7.75 -75.82 -14.11
N TYR A 517 -8.26 -75.11 -13.10
CA TYR A 517 -8.78 -73.75 -13.26
C TYR A 517 -8.19 -72.84 -12.19
N ARG A 518 -7.73 -71.66 -12.61
CA ARG A 518 -7.48 -70.53 -11.71
C ARG A 518 -8.75 -69.69 -11.65
N PHE A 519 -9.37 -69.65 -10.48
CA PHE A 519 -10.57 -68.85 -10.25
C PHE A 519 -10.20 -67.41 -9.93
N LEU A 520 -10.85 -66.46 -10.61
CA LEU A 520 -10.59 -65.04 -10.50
C LEU A 520 -11.67 -64.29 -9.72
N GLY A 521 -12.90 -64.80 -9.72
CA GLY A 521 -14.02 -64.21 -9.00
C GLY A 521 -15.34 -64.90 -9.32
N LYS A 522 -16.35 -64.66 -8.49
CA LYS A 522 -17.70 -65.24 -8.61
C LYS A 522 -18.66 -64.23 -9.24
N ALA A 523 -19.43 -64.66 -10.22
CA ALA A 523 -20.42 -63.86 -10.92
C ALA A 523 -21.85 -64.31 -10.57
N LYS A 524 -22.81 -63.39 -10.74
CA LYS A 524 -24.24 -63.70 -10.66
C LYS A 524 -24.66 -64.65 -11.80
N LEU A 525 -25.64 -65.52 -11.50
CA LEU A 525 -26.27 -66.41 -12.48
C LEU A 525 -26.99 -65.60 -13.57
N ARG A 526 -26.93 -66.07 -14.83
CA ARG A 526 -27.62 -65.42 -15.96
C ARG A 526 -29.10 -65.77 -15.97
N ALA A 527 -29.88 -65.02 -16.75
CA ALA A 527 -31.29 -65.31 -16.97
C ALA A 527 -31.53 -66.77 -17.43
N PHE A 528 -30.67 -67.29 -18.32
CA PHE A 528 -30.71 -68.69 -18.75
C PHE A 528 -30.46 -69.67 -17.60
N ASP A 529 -29.46 -69.42 -16.75
CA ASP A 529 -29.17 -70.30 -15.62
C ASP A 529 -30.35 -70.33 -14.63
N LYS A 530 -31.00 -69.18 -14.41
CA LYS A 530 -32.22 -69.07 -13.60
C LYS A 530 -33.39 -69.83 -14.23
N TRP A 531 -33.53 -69.77 -15.56
CA TRP A 531 -34.56 -70.53 -16.28
C TRP A 531 -34.30 -72.03 -16.21
N HIS A 532 -33.04 -72.47 -16.30
CA HIS A 532 -32.65 -73.86 -16.14
C HIS A 532 -33.03 -74.39 -14.74
N ILE A 533 -32.82 -73.59 -13.68
CA ILE A 533 -33.31 -73.91 -12.33
C ILE A 533 -34.83 -74.09 -12.33
N GLY A 534 -35.57 -73.17 -12.95
CA GLY A 534 -37.03 -73.23 -13.04
C GLY A 534 -37.54 -74.47 -13.78
N VAL A 535 -36.95 -74.82 -14.92
CA VAL A 535 -37.29 -76.02 -15.70
C VAL A 535 -36.99 -77.28 -14.91
N PHE A 536 -35.83 -77.36 -14.25
CA PHE A 536 -35.48 -78.52 -13.44
C PHE A 536 -36.44 -78.72 -12.26
N LEU A 537 -36.78 -77.64 -11.54
CA LEU A 537 -37.78 -77.69 -10.46
C LEU A 537 -39.15 -78.13 -10.98
N GLY A 538 -39.58 -77.64 -12.15
CA GLY A 538 -40.82 -78.05 -12.80
C GLY A 538 -40.84 -79.53 -13.17
N LEU A 539 -39.75 -80.06 -13.73
CA LEU A 539 -39.62 -81.49 -14.06
C LEU A 539 -39.60 -82.36 -12.79
N MET A 540 -38.90 -81.93 -11.73
CA MET A 540 -38.92 -82.60 -10.43
C MET A 540 -40.33 -82.66 -9.85
N LEU A 541 -41.09 -81.56 -9.93
CA LEU A 541 -42.47 -81.51 -9.47
C LEU A 541 -43.37 -82.48 -10.26
N ILE A 542 -43.22 -82.54 -11.59
CA ILE A 542 -43.96 -83.48 -12.44
C ILE A 542 -43.66 -84.92 -12.06
N VAL A 543 -42.39 -85.25 -11.80
CA VAL A 543 -41.97 -86.60 -11.38
C VAL A 543 -42.51 -86.95 -9.98
N LEU A 544 -42.57 -85.99 -9.06
CA LEU A 544 -43.14 -86.17 -7.71
C LEU A 544 -44.68 -86.24 -7.69
N LEU A 545 -45.36 -85.68 -8.69
CA LEU A 545 -46.82 -85.72 -8.81
C LEU A 545 -47.32 -86.94 -9.61
N ASN A 546 -46.47 -87.55 -10.44
CA ASN A 546 -46.80 -88.70 -11.29
C ASN A 546 -46.11 -90.02 -10.88
N GLY A 547 -45.37 -90.02 -9.77
CA GLY A 547 -44.83 -91.21 -9.11
C GLY A 547 -45.40 -91.32 -7.71
#